data_AF-A0A9E3DAV0-F1
#
_entry.id   AF-A0A9E3DAV0-F1
#
_cell.length_a   1.000
_cell.length_b   1.000
_cell.length_c   1.000
_cell.angle_alpha   90.00
_cell.angle_beta   90.00
_cell.angle_gamma   90.00
#
_symmetry.space_group_name_H-M   'P 1'
#
loop_
_entity.id
_entity.type
_entity.pdbx_description
1 polymer ?
#
loop_
_entity_poly.entity_id
_entity_poly.type
_entity_poly.pdbx_seq_one_letter_code
_entity_poly.pdbx_strand_id
1 'polypeptide(L)' 'MHLVVFENNEFASLAPFSFFRPTCLLRCGVTTLLDKQIRYLVPSRLTLWVRPELAEICRRLIGPSLSIPVAINEIGRA' A
#
# COMPACT_ATOMS: atom_id res chain seq x y z
N MET A 1 11.59 -3.76 -12.96
CA MET A 1 11.73 -2.64 -12.01
C MET A 1 10.97 -2.95 -10.72
N HIS A 2 11.49 -2.60 -9.54
CA HIS A 2 10.87 -2.91 -8.25
C HIS A 2 10.24 -1.66 -7.65
N LEU A 3 8.92 -1.68 -7.44
CA LEU A 3 8.22 -0.63 -6.69
C LEU A 3 8.18 -1.02 -5.21
N VAL A 4 8.71 -0.15 -4.35
CA VAL A 4 8.61 -0.28 -2.90
C VAL A 4 7.85 0.93 -2.36
N VAL A 5 6.78 0.68 -1.62
CA VAL A 5 5.96 1.74 -1.01
C VAL A 5 6.03 1.62 0.49
N PHE A 6 6.39 2.71 1.15
CA PHE A 6 6.45 2.82 2.60
C PHE A 6 5.33 3.73 3.09
N GLU A 7 4.55 3.24 4.04
CA GLU A 7 3.60 4.07 4.79
C GLU A 7 4.35 4.89 5.84
N ASN A 8 4.27 6.22 5.78
CA ASN A 8 4.95 7.07 6.75
C ASN A 8 4.20 7.13 8.10
N ASN A 9 4.90 7.48 9.18
CA ASN A 9 4.35 7.66 10.53
C ASN A 9 3.32 8.81 10.60
N GLU A 10 3.33 9.72 9.64
CA GLU A 10 2.38 10.84 9.56
C GLU A 10 1.01 10.46 8.97
N PHE A 11 0.68 9.17 8.85
CA PHE A 11 -0.63 8.72 8.37
C PHE A 11 -1.80 9.33 9.14
N ALA A 12 -1.60 9.70 10.43
CA ALA A 12 -2.59 10.32 11.28
C ALA A 12 -3.07 11.68 10.76
N SER A 13 -2.24 12.39 9.99
CA SER A 13 -2.62 13.66 9.32
C SER A 13 -3.73 13.48 8.28
N LEU A 14 -3.89 12.25 7.77
CA LEU A 14 -4.91 11.85 6.80
C LEU A 14 -6.11 11.14 7.46
N ALA A 15 -6.17 11.15 8.80
CA ALA A 15 -7.35 10.70 9.51
C ALA A 15 -8.56 11.59 9.16
N PRO A 16 -9.78 11.02 9.11
CA PRO A 16 -10.13 9.64 9.45
C PRO A 16 -9.91 8.63 8.31
N PHE A 17 -9.54 9.09 7.11
CA PHE A 17 -9.53 8.25 5.91
C PHE A 17 -8.47 7.15 5.94
N SER A 18 -7.36 7.39 6.64
CA SER A 18 -6.23 6.47 6.77
C SER A 18 -6.38 5.46 7.92
N PHE A 19 -7.49 5.42 8.67
CA PHE A 19 -7.61 4.49 9.81
C PHE A 19 -7.74 3.03 9.38
N PHE A 20 -8.69 2.73 8.48
CA PHE A 20 -9.02 1.35 8.09
C PHE A 20 -8.34 0.87 6.81
N ARG A 21 -7.46 1.69 6.22
CA ARG A 21 -6.73 1.35 5.00
C ARG A 21 -5.37 2.04 5.00
N PRO A 22 -4.37 1.46 4.32
CA PRO A 22 -3.09 2.13 4.19
C PRO A 22 -3.24 3.36 3.29
N THR A 23 -2.40 4.35 3.53
CA THR A 23 -2.39 5.64 2.82
C THR A 23 -2.24 5.48 1.30
N CYS A 24 -1.47 4.50 0.84
CA CYS A 24 -1.31 4.19 -0.59
C CYS A 24 -2.60 3.65 -1.25
N LEU A 25 -3.55 3.13 -0.48
CA LEU A 25 -4.87 2.71 -0.95
C LEU A 25 -5.95 3.79 -0.79
N LEU A 26 -5.57 5.01 -0.40
CA LEU A 26 -6.49 6.15 -0.46
C LEU A 26 -6.87 6.44 -1.91
N ARG A 27 -8.13 6.83 -2.09
CA ARG A 27 -8.68 7.17 -3.42
C ARG A 27 -8.15 8.53 -3.82
N CYS A 28 -7.54 8.61 -5.00
CA CYS A 28 -7.08 9.85 -5.62
C CYS A 28 -7.88 10.09 -6.91
N GLY A 29 -9.20 10.23 -6.78
CA GLY A 29 -10.16 10.23 -7.89
C GLY A 29 -10.81 8.86 -8.08
N VAL A 30 -10.89 8.39 -9.33
CA VAL A 30 -11.51 7.10 -9.69
C VAL A 30 -10.67 5.88 -9.27
N THR A 31 -9.39 6.06 -8.97
CA THR A 31 -8.44 4.99 -8.59
C THR A 31 -7.67 5.36 -7.33
N THR A 32 -6.91 4.42 -6.77
CA THR A 32 -6.05 4.66 -5.61
C THR A 32 -4.72 5.31 -5.99
N LEU A 33 -3.97 5.81 -5.00
CA LEU A 33 -2.60 6.27 -5.24
C LEU A 33 -1.70 5.13 -5.77
N LEU A 34 -1.83 3.93 -5.20
CA LEU A 34 -1.09 2.74 -5.64
C LEU A 34 -1.38 2.38 -7.10
N ASP A 35 -2.65 2.43 -7.52
CA ASP A 35 -3.03 2.16 -8.92
C ASP A 35 -2.33 3.10 -9.90
N LYS A 36 -2.22 4.39 -9.53
CA LYS A 36 -1.53 5.38 -10.35
C LYS A 36 -0.03 5.08 -10.45
N GLN A 37 0.59 4.70 -9.33
CA GLN A 37 2.00 4.31 -9.29
C GLN A 37 2.26 3.07 -10.16
N ILE A 38 1.44 2.02 -10.02
CA ILE A 38 1.57 0.79 -10.82
C ILE A 38 1.40 1.09 -12.31
N ARG A 39 0.38 1.87 -12.70
CA ARG A 39 0.14 2.23 -14.09
C ARG A 39 1.30 3.01 -14.70
N TYR A 40 1.85 3.96 -13.96
CA TYR A 40 2.92 4.83 -14.45
C TYR A 40 4.27 4.11 -14.52
N LEU A 41 4.58 3.31 -13.50
CA LEU A 41 5.89 2.69 -13.33
C LEU A 41 6.00 1.30 -13.98
N VAL A 42 4.87 0.61 -14.19
CA VAL A 42 4.80 -0.76 -14.71
C VAL A 42 5.80 -1.68 -13.99
N PRO A 43 5.72 -1.81 -12.64
CA PRO A 43 6.70 -2.56 -11.89
C PRO A 43 6.61 -4.06 -12.18
N SER A 44 7.75 -4.74 -12.14
CA SER A 44 7.83 -6.21 -12.27
C SER A 44 7.67 -6.94 -10.93
N ARG A 45 7.74 -6.21 -9.81
CA ARG A 45 7.45 -6.69 -8.45
C ARG A 45 7.08 -5.53 -7.54
N LEU A 46 6.27 -5.79 -6.51
CA LEU A 46 5.78 -4.81 -5.54
C LEU A 46 6.16 -5.24 -4.10
N THR A 47 6.61 -4.30 -3.29
CA THR A 47 6.73 -4.49 -1.84
C THR A 47 6.04 -3.35 -1.12
N LEU A 48 5.13 -3.68 -0.20
CA LEU A 48 4.45 -2.70 0.64
C LEU A 48 4.92 -2.85 2.09
N TRP A 49 5.25 -1.73 2.71
CA TRP A 49 5.50 -1.64 4.13
C TRP A 49 4.34 -0.87 4.76
N VAL A 50 3.54 -1.58 5.56
CA VAL A 50 2.31 -1.07 6.15
C VAL A 50 2.33 -1.24 7.66
N ARG A 51 1.41 -0.55 8.35
CA ARG A 51 1.20 -0.74 9.78
C ARG A 51 0.86 -2.19 10.12
N PRO A 52 1.33 -2.75 11.25
CA PRO A 52 1.07 -4.14 11.62
C PRO A 52 -0.42 -4.52 11.62
N GLU A 53 -1.28 -3.61 12.08
CA GLU A 53 -2.72 -3.82 12.18
C GLU A 53 -3.41 -3.96 10.80
N LEU A 54 -2.76 -3.50 9.73
CA LEU A 54 -3.27 -3.57 8.36
C LEU A 54 -2.61 -4.63 7.49
N ALA A 55 -1.50 -5.22 7.93
CA ALA A 55 -0.70 -6.13 7.11
C ALA A 55 -1.53 -7.31 6.59
N GLU A 56 -2.35 -7.90 7.46
CA GLU A 56 -3.19 -9.04 7.09
C GLU A 56 -4.26 -8.69 6.06
N ILE A 57 -4.89 -7.52 6.21
CA ILE A 57 -5.88 -7.03 5.23
C ILE A 57 -5.19 -6.77 3.89
N CYS A 58 -3.98 -6.20 3.89
CA CYS A 58 -3.22 -5.94 2.68
C CYS A 58 -2.81 -7.23 1.96
N ARG A 59 -2.41 -8.28 2.70
CA ARG A 59 -2.11 -9.60 2.13
C ARG A 59 -3.34 -10.20 1.43
N ARG A 60 -4.51 -10.10 2.06
CA ARG A 60 -5.77 -10.65 1.53
C ARG A 60 -6.31 -9.90 0.31
N LEU A 61 -6.16 -8.57 0.26
CA LEU A 61 -6.77 -7.74 -0.79
C LEU A 61 -5.82 -7.43 -1.95
N ILE A 62 -4.55 -7.13 -1.67
CA ILE A 62 -3.60 -6.62 -2.66
C ILE A 62 -2.84 -7.76 -3.34
N GLY A 63 -2.40 -8.76 -2.56
CA GLY A 63 -1.68 -9.92 -3.08
C GLY A 63 -2.36 -10.60 -4.30
N PRO A 64 -3.64 -10.98 -4.21
CA PRO A 64 -4.32 -11.69 -5.30
C PRO A 64 -4.83 -10.80 -6.42
N SER A 65 -4.86 -9.47 -6.25
CA SER A 65 -5.42 -8.55 -7.25
C SER A 65 -4.41 -8.12 -8.31
N LEU A 66 -3.13 -8.44 -8.14
CA LEU A 66 -2.06 -8.08 -9.06
C LEU A 66 -1.42 -9.34 -9.67
N SER A 67 -1.05 -9.26 -10.94
CA SER A 67 -0.36 -10.35 -11.66
C SER A 67 1.15 -10.41 -11.41
N ILE A 68 1.68 -9.45 -10.64
CA ILE A 68 3.10 -9.34 -10.30
C ILE A 68 3.34 -9.86 -8.88
N PRO A 69 4.54 -10.35 -8.55
CA PRO A 69 4.88 -10.74 -7.18
C PRO A 69 4.70 -9.56 -6.21
N VAL A 70 3.94 -9.79 -5.13
CA VAL A 70 3.67 -8.81 -4.07
C VAL A 70 4.20 -9.33 -2.74
N ALA A 71 5.01 -8.54 -2.06
CA ALA A 71 5.41 -8.77 -0.67
C ALA A 71 4.80 -7.72 0.25
N ILE A 72 4.25 -8.14 1.39
CA ILE A 72 3.66 -7.25 2.39
C ILE A 72 4.44 -7.40 3.70
N ASN A 73 5.11 -6.33 4.09
CA ASN A 73 5.94 -6.22 5.28
C ASN A 73 5.31 -5.27 6.29
N GLU A 74 5.70 -5.44 7.55
CA GLU A 74 5.23 -4.65 8.68
C GLU A 74 6.26 -3.59 9.04
N ILE A 75 5.82 -2.36 9.23
CA ILE A 75 6.66 -1.30 9.79
C ILE A 75 6.78 -1.57 11.29
N GLY A 76 8.00 -1.81 11.76
CA GLY A 76 8.28 -1.99 13.18
C GLY A 76 7.84 -0.77 13.97
N ARG A 77 7.22 -0.99 15.14
CA ARG A 77 6.91 0.10 16.08
C ARG A 77 8.25 0.69 16.54
N ALA A 78 8.44 1.98 16.29
CA ALA A 78 9.52 2.76 16.90
C ALA A 78 9.33 2.82 18.42
#